data_AF-A0A535VW28-F1
#
_entry.id   AF-A0A535VW28-F1
#
_cell.length_a   1.000
_cell.length_b   1.000
_cell.length_c   1.000
_cell.angle_alpha   90.00
_cell.angle_beta   90.00
_cell.angle_gamma   90.00
#
_symmetry.space_group_name_H-M   'P 1'
#
loop_
_entity.id
_entity.type
_entity.pdbx_description
1 polymer ?
#
loop_
_entity_poly.entity_id
_entity_poly.type
_entity_poly.pdbx_seq_one_letter_code
_entity_poly.pdbx_strand_id
1 'polypeptide(L)'
;MAAGRADESRSRRDLTMSRRTARHAPLAAAALALLAWVPGGPIVLDRTFAAAPDGRLVVTWRTDAPVALAVDGVASVRRSRANAHRSVVVANAGRAADVAARLRANPNVQSVVPDAIASVADWPADAPPNDTLYPTTQADFPLIGVPGAWALTTGSPSVVVALLDTGYEGTHPDLAAIPVVSPYNARTGSTNVTDGYGHGTHVAGTIAAQTNNAIGVAGIAPGVRMMPVKVMDSNGQGYWSDFLEGVDWARTHGASIVNLSLGGPLSASQVAAFQPTFDAAYNAGVLVVAAAGNFNNSNGFYPASFAHVISVSATNNSDAKASFSNFGPAVDLSAPGVTIESTYTGATYQTMSGTSMATPHVVGVAALIRSYHPTYTVDEVETALEITARDLGAPGRDDIFGNGRIQAAQAVAWMAPDVTPPTASLKSPLGGATNVGETVRPTVGFSENVNGADGSTISLATSAGAHVAAVVTYASATRRATIVPAAILASRTKYFVTIAAGIADLAGNPLSATSFSFTTGDHIAPTVTWVHPAHRSTGVSRWVSPRVVFSEKVTNISRDTVRLKNMRTGRSVAVVIHYDSTTHGVTIDPSFRLSAGTLYRIKVSDQIRDLAGNPLATRYFLFTTRT
;
A
#
# COMPACT_ATOMS: atom_id res chain seq x y z
N MET A 1 -33.86 53.65 28.48
CA MET A 1 -35.09 53.47 27.70
C MET A 1 -35.25 51.98 27.43
N ALA A 2 -36.37 51.42 27.91
CA ALA A 2 -37.05 50.13 27.66
C ALA A 2 -36.34 48.96 26.92
N ALA A 3 -36.55 47.69 27.27
CA ALA A 3 -37.22 47.03 28.40
C ALA A 3 -37.05 45.49 28.30
N GLY A 4 -36.98 44.83 29.46
CA GLY A 4 -37.57 43.51 29.80
C GLY A 4 -36.84 42.24 29.32
N ARG A 5 -36.79 41.13 30.07
CA ARG A 5 -37.44 40.76 31.34
C ARG A 5 -36.83 39.44 31.87
N ALA A 6 -36.69 39.35 33.20
CA ALA A 6 -36.74 38.21 34.14
C ALA A 6 -36.33 36.79 33.66
N ASP A 7 -35.36 36.08 34.26
CA ASP A 7 -35.16 35.64 35.67
C ASP A 7 -35.86 34.31 36.03
N GLU A 8 -35.12 33.49 36.80
CA GLU A 8 -35.51 32.29 37.57
C GLU A 8 -35.97 31.02 36.81
N SER A 9 -35.79 29.78 37.27
CA SER A 9 -35.07 29.17 38.39
C SER A 9 -35.10 27.63 38.24
N ARG A 10 -34.28 26.97 39.05
CA ARG A 10 -34.23 25.54 39.46
C ARG A 10 -35.57 24.77 39.42
N SER A 11 -35.51 23.46 39.15
CA SER A 11 -35.77 22.40 40.16
C SER A 11 -36.01 21.01 39.57
N ARG A 12 -35.37 20.03 40.24
CA ARG A 12 -35.65 18.59 40.36
C ARG A 12 -37.11 18.14 40.16
N ARG A 13 -37.28 16.90 39.68
CA ARG A 13 -38.03 15.82 40.37
C ARG A 13 -37.76 14.44 39.75
N ASP A 14 -37.39 13.51 40.63
CA ASP A 14 -37.45 12.04 40.49
C ASP A 14 -38.86 11.53 40.14
N LEU A 15 -38.95 10.27 39.66
CA LEU A 15 -39.72 9.19 40.31
C LEU A 15 -39.69 7.85 39.52
N THR A 16 -38.93 6.89 40.07
CA THR A 16 -39.29 5.51 40.46
C THR A 16 -39.89 4.44 39.52
N MET A 17 -39.55 3.19 39.91
CA MET A 17 -40.19 1.86 39.70
C MET A 17 -39.61 1.00 38.57
N SER A 18 -39.29 -0.29 38.72
CA SER A 18 -39.53 -1.25 39.80
C SER A 18 -38.59 -2.45 39.67
N ARG A 19 -38.23 -3.05 40.82
CA ARG A 19 -37.64 -4.40 40.93
C ARG A 19 -38.67 -5.46 40.52
N ARG A 20 -38.23 -6.52 39.83
CA ARG A 20 -38.79 -7.86 40.01
C ARG A 20 -37.72 -8.95 39.96
N THR A 21 -37.71 -9.72 41.03
CA THR A 21 -37.01 -10.97 41.30
C THR A 21 -37.83 -12.17 40.81
N ALA A 22 -37.17 -13.25 40.36
CA ALA A 22 -37.59 -14.66 40.47
C ALA A 22 -36.48 -15.54 39.84
N ARG A 23 -35.64 -16.25 40.61
CA ARG A 23 -35.79 -17.61 41.20
C ARG A 23 -35.61 -18.78 40.20
N HIS A 24 -34.53 -19.54 40.43
CA HIS A 24 -34.35 -21.02 40.51
C HIS A 24 -35.19 -21.96 39.60
N ALA A 25 -34.75 -23.10 39.06
CA ALA A 25 -33.49 -23.87 39.06
C ALA A 25 -33.62 -25.00 37.98
N PRO A 26 -33.04 -26.23 38.09
CA PRO A 26 -31.99 -26.77 37.21
C PRO A 26 -32.43 -27.99 36.37
N LEU A 27 -31.63 -28.42 35.38
CA LEU A 27 -31.72 -29.76 34.80
C LEU A 27 -30.33 -30.32 34.45
N ALA A 28 -30.07 -31.52 34.97
CA ALA A 28 -28.91 -32.36 34.73
C ALA A 28 -29.12 -33.25 33.49
N ALA A 29 -28.03 -33.67 32.83
CA ALA A 29 -27.91 -34.99 32.22
C ALA A 29 -26.46 -35.28 31.83
N ALA A 30 -25.95 -36.41 32.29
CA ALA A 30 -24.66 -37.00 31.97
C ALA A 30 -24.68 -37.70 30.60
N ALA A 31 -23.52 -37.81 29.95
CA ALA A 31 -23.25 -38.89 29.00
C ALA A 31 -21.74 -39.22 28.98
N LEU A 32 -21.41 -40.36 29.59
CA LEU A 32 -20.18 -41.12 29.38
C LEU A 32 -20.25 -41.76 27.97
N ALA A 33 -19.20 -41.70 27.18
CA ALA A 33 -19.01 -42.61 26.03
C ALA A 33 -17.53 -42.94 25.82
N LEU A 34 -17.31 -44.23 25.55
CA LEU A 34 -16.07 -44.99 25.58
C LEU A 34 -14.99 -44.52 24.60
N LEU A 35 -13.72 -44.55 25.05
CA LEU A 35 -12.55 -44.63 24.17
C LEU A 35 -12.47 -46.03 23.54
N ALA A 36 -12.53 -46.09 22.21
CA ALA A 36 -12.03 -47.22 21.43
C ALA A 36 -10.73 -46.80 20.73
N TRP A 37 -9.66 -47.53 21.01
CA TRP A 37 -8.34 -47.42 20.39
C TRP A 37 -8.34 -48.10 19.02
N VAL A 38 -7.88 -47.41 17.97
CA VAL A 38 -7.55 -48.00 16.66
C VAL A 38 -6.17 -47.47 16.23
N PRO A 39 -5.22 -48.34 15.83
CA PRO A 39 -3.86 -47.94 15.50
C PRO A 39 -3.68 -47.51 14.04
N GLY A 40 -2.82 -46.51 13.83
CA GLY A 40 -1.92 -46.32 12.68
C GLY A 40 -2.50 -46.45 11.26
N GLY A 41 -2.87 -45.32 10.67
CA GLY A 41 -2.96 -45.12 9.21
C GLY A 41 -2.37 -43.76 8.83
N PRO A 42 -1.83 -43.58 7.61
CA PRO A 42 -1.20 -42.33 7.20
C PRO A 42 -2.23 -41.20 7.22
N ILE A 43 -1.87 -40.08 7.86
CA ILE A 43 -2.68 -38.85 7.83
C ILE A 43 -2.63 -38.33 6.39
N VAL A 44 -3.65 -38.67 5.61
CA VAL A 44 -3.97 -37.97 4.38
C VAL A 44 -4.67 -36.68 4.79
N LEU A 45 -3.98 -35.54 4.67
CA LEU A 45 -4.59 -34.22 4.77
C LEU A 45 -5.45 -33.96 3.53
N ASP A 46 -6.61 -34.60 3.46
CA ASP A 46 -7.68 -34.16 2.56
C ASP A 46 -8.41 -32.99 3.24
N ARG A 47 -7.95 -31.76 2.98
CA ARG A 47 -8.66 -30.55 3.40
C ARG A 47 -9.58 -30.09 2.27
N THR A 48 -10.71 -30.78 2.10
CA THR A 48 -11.88 -30.14 1.50
C THR A 48 -12.41 -29.11 2.49
N PHE A 49 -12.28 -27.83 2.16
CA PHE A 49 -12.88 -26.72 2.92
C PHE A 49 -14.40 -26.94 3.04
N ALA A 50 -14.91 -27.12 4.27
CA ALA A 50 -16.34 -27.27 4.50
C ALA A 50 -17.08 -25.94 4.21
N ALA A 51 -18.22 -26.03 3.52
CA ALA A 51 -19.09 -24.88 3.23
C ALA A 51 -19.76 -24.34 4.51
N ALA A 52 -20.03 -23.04 4.59
CA ALA A 52 -20.66 -22.41 5.76
C ALA A 52 -22.06 -23.00 6.08
N PRO A 53 -22.39 -23.28 7.36
CA PRO A 53 -23.68 -23.89 7.75
C PRO A 53 -24.90 -22.97 7.52
N ASP A 54 -24.67 -21.67 7.35
CA ASP A 54 -25.72 -20.63 7.29
C ASP A 54 -26.35 -20.44 5.90
N GLY A 55 -25.92 -21.19 4.88
CA GLY A 55 -26.45 -21.04 3.52
C GLY A 55 -26.07 -19.71 2.84
N ARG A 56 -24.95 -19.10 3.23
CA ARG A 56 -24.40 -17.88 2.60
C ARG A 56 -23.77 -18.21 1.24
N LEU A 57 -24.02 -17.35 0.27
CA LEU A 57 -23.51 -17.46 -1.09
C LEU A 57 -22.79 -16.17 -1.46
N VAL A 58 -21.59 -16.29 -2.02
CA VAL A 58 -20.92 -15.19 -2.71
C VAL A 58 -21.35 -15.22 -4.16
N VAL A 59 -22.05 -14.18 -4.57
CA VAL A 59 -22.52 -14.00 -5.94
C VAL A 59 -21.65 -12.95 -6.61
N THR A 60 -21.02 -13.34 -7.70
CA THR A 60 -20.33 -12.41 -8.60
C THR A 60 -21.19 -12.18 -9.83
N TRP A 61 -21.43 -10.92 -10.13
CA TRP A 61 -22.29 -10.43 -11.20
C TRP A 61 -21.43 -10.05 -12.41
N ARG A 62 -21.94 -10.26 -13.63
CA ARG A 62 -21.26 -9.85 -14.88
C ARG A 62 -21.29 -8.33 -15.07
N THR A 63 -22.24 -7.69 -14.43
CA THR A 63 -22.45 -6.24 -14.37
C THR A 63 -22.58 -5.82 -12.92
N ASP A 64 -22.79 -4.54 -12.62
CA ASP A 64 -23.01 -4.08 -11.26
C ASP A 64 -24.10 -4.89 -10.55
N ALA A 65 -23.80 -5.32 -9.33
CA ALA A 65 -24.71 -6.08 -8.51
C ALA A 65 -25.97 -5.25 -8.24
N PRO A 66 -27.17 -5.80 -8.49
CA PRO A 66 -28.41 -5.05 -8.29
C PRO A 66 -28.60 -4.67 -6.81
N VAL A 67 -29.24 -3.52 -6.57
CA VAL A 67 -29.53 -3.02 -5.21
C VAL A 67 -30.46 -3.96 -4.44
N ALA A 68 -31.35 -4.66 -5.13
CA ALA A 68 -32.22 -5.68 -4.58
C ALA A 68 -32.27 -6.90 -5.48
N LEU A 69 -32.29 -8.09 -4.88
CA LEU A 69 -32.37 -9.36 -5.61
C LEU A 69 -33.68 -10.07 -5.30
N ALA A 70 -34.60 -10.11 -6.26
CA ALA A 70 -35.87 -10.82 -6.13
C ALA A 70 -35.71 -12.28 -6.54
N VAL A 71 -35.11 -13.09 -5.66
CA VAL A 71 -35.05 -14.55 -5.81
C VAL A 71 -35.73 -15.18 -4.61
N ASP A 72 -36.74 -16.02 -4.86
CA ASP A 72 -37.48 -16.71 -3.80
C ASP A 72 -36.54 -17.57 -2.92
N GLY A 73 -36.71 -17.49 -1.61
CA GLY A 73 -35.84 -18.16 -0.63
C GLY A 73 -34.60 -17.38 -0.18
N VAL A 74 -34.41 -16.12 -0.60
CA VAL A 74 -33.37 -15.21 -0.09
C VAL A 74 -33.83 -14.50 1.18
N ALA A 75 -33.01 -14.56 2.24
CA ALA A 75 -33.25 -13.89 3.52
C ALA A 75 -32.72 -12.45 3.54
N SER A 76 -31.52 -12.23 3.00
CA SER A 76 -30.92 -10.89 2.87
C SER A 76 -29.85 -10.85 1.78
N VAL A 77 -29.58 -9.64 1.29
CA VAL A 77 -28.52 -9.37 0.31
C VAL A 77 -27.69 -8.20 0.80
N ARG A 78 -26.37 -8.38 0.82
CA ARG A 78 -25.40 -7.35 1.18
C ARG A 78 -24.45 -7.14 0.02
N ARG A 79 -24.41 -5.94 -0.56
CA ARG A 79 -23.41 -5.58 -1.56
C ARG A 79 -22.04 -5.46 -0.90
N SER A 80 -20.99 -5.89 -1.58
CA SER A 80 -19.63 -5.54 -1.18
C SER A 80 -19.45 -4.03 -1.32
N ARG A 81 -18.96 -3.39 -0.26
CA ARG A 81 -18.66 -1.95 -0.26
C ARG A 81 -17.47 -1.60 -1.16
N ALA A 82 -16.63 -2.59 -1.44
CA ALA A 82 -15.39 -2.44 -2.21
C ALA A 82 -15.45 -3.09 -3.61
N ASN A 83 -16.48 -3.88 -3.91
CA ASN A 83 -16.61 -4.53 -5.21
C ASN A 83 -18.07 -4.49 -5.69
N ALA A 84 -18.32 -3.59 -6.65
CA ALA A 84 -19.63 -3.33 -7.24
C ALA A 84 -20.28 -4.57 -7.88
N HIS A 85 -19.50 -5.57 -8.30
CA HIS A 85 -19.93 -6.81 -8.92
C HIS A 85 -20.12 -7.95 -7.92
N ARG A 86 -19.96 -7.71 -6.62
CA ARG A 86 -20.02 -8.77 -5.60
C ARG A 86 -21.10 -8.49 -4.59
N SER A 87 -21.94 -9.49 -4.36
CA SER A 87 -22.91 -9.49 -3.26
C SER A 87 -22.77 -10.76 -2.44
N VAL A 88 -22.98 -10.63 -1.15
CA VAL A 88 -23.22 -11.76 -0.25
C VAL A 88 -24.74 -11.93 -0.15
N VAL A 89 -25.23 -13.10 -0.56
CA VAL A 89 -26.64 -13.48 -0.48
C VAL A 89 -26.78 -14.51 0.64
N VAL A 90 -27.66 -14.24 1.59
CA VAL A 90 -28.01 -15.19 2.66
C VAL A 90 -29.31 -15.86 2.27
N ALA A 91 -29.30 -17.18 2.05
CA ALA A 91 -30.53 -17.93 1.80
C ALA A 91 -31.26 -18.26 3.11
N ASN A 92 -32.58 -18.40 3.07
CA ASN A 92 -33.34 -18.98 4.18
C ASN A 92 -32.85 -20.40 4.48
N ALA A 93 -32.94 -20.83 5.74
CA ALA A 93 -32.43 -22.14 6.18
C ALA A 93 -32.91 -23.28 5.27
N GLY A 94 -31.97 -24.12 4.82
CA GLY A 94 -32.24 -25.25 3.92
C GLY A 94 -32.49 -24.88 2.44
N ARG A 95 -32.49 -23.60 2.04
CA ARG A 95 -32.79 -23.16 0.66
C ARG A 95 -31.56 -22.79 -0.18
N ALA A 96 -30.35 -22.86 0.38
CA ALA A 96 -29.13 -22.37 -0.26
C ALA A 96 -28.82 -23.02 -1.62
N ALA A 97 -29.05 -24.32 -1.78
CA ALA A 97 -28.80 -25.02 -3.04
C ALA A 97 -29.77 -24.59 -4.16
N ASP A 98 -31.06 -24.44 -3.84
CA ASP A 98 -32.12 -23.96 -4.76
C ASP A 98 -31.86 -22.50 -5.17
N VAL A 99 -31.57 -21.63 -4.20
CA VAL A 99 -31.21 -20.23 -4.45
C VAL A 99 -29.96 -20.14 -5.33
N ALA A 100 -28.92 -20.95 -5.07
CA ALA A 100 -27.71 -20.96 -5.88
C ALA A 100 -27.96 -21.43 -7.32
N ALA A 101 -28.81 -22.44 -7.54
CA ALA A 101 -29.17 -22.92 -8.88
C ALA A 101 -29.90 -21.84 -9.68
N ARG A 102 -30.88 -21.16 -9.07
CA ARG A 102 -31.64 -20.07 -9.70
C ARG A 102 -30.77 -18.87 -10.03
N LEU A 103 -29.86 -18.51 -9.12
CA LEU A 103 -28.88 -17.45 -9.35
C LEU A 103 -27.94 -17.79 -10.52
N ARG A 104 -27.47 -19.05 -10.64
CA ARG A 104 -26.62 -19.46 -11.77
C ARG A 104 -27.34 -19.43 -13.12
N ALA A 105 -28.66 -19.62 -13.13
CA ALA A 105 -29.47 -19.52 -14.33
C ALA A 105 -29.74 -18.06 -14.77
N ASN A 106 -29.42 -17.06 -13.93
CA ASN A 106 -29.57 -15.65 -14.29
C ASN A 106 -28.41 -15.23 -15.24
N PRO A 107 -28.70 -14.71 -16.45
CA PRO A 107 -27.67 -14.37 -17.43
C PRO A 107 -26.70 -13.28 -16.94
N ASN A 108 -27.11 -12.45 -15.97
CA ASN A 108 -26.30 -11.39 -15.38
C ASN A 108 -25.41 -11.88 -14.22
N VAL A 109 -25.54 -13.14 -13.80
CA VAL A 109 -24.69 -13.74 -12.76
C VAL A 109 -23.51 -14.44 -13.43
N GLN A 110 -22.30 -14.08 -13.00
CA GLN A 110 -21.07 -14.68 -13.48
C GLN A 110 -20.77 -15.98 -12.74
N SER A 111 -20.89 -15.95 -11.41
CA SER A 111 -20.65 -17.12 -10.58
C SER A 111 -21.42 -17.03 -9.28
N VAL A 112 -21.81 -18.19 -8.76
CA VAL A 112 -22.37 -18.36 -7.44
C VAL A 112 -21.59 -19.46 -6.75
N VAL A 113 -20.94 -19.10 -5.65
CA VAL A 113 -20.19 -20.05 -4.83
C VAL A 113 -20.70 -19.98 -3.40
N PRO A 114 -20.76 -21.10 -2.67
CA PRO A 114 -20.95 -21.05 -1.22
C PRO A 114 -19.89 -20.15 -0.59
N ASP A 115 -20.32 -19.31 0.34
CA ASP A 115 -19.40 -18.53 1.17
C ASP A 115 -18.67 -19.48 2.12
N ALA A 116 -17.39 -19.24 2.31
CA ALA A 116 -16.53 -20.08 3.14
C ALA A 116 -16.12 -19.30 4.39
N ILE A 117 -16.05 -19.99 5.53
CA ILE A 117 -15.47 -19.40 6.74
C ILE A 117 -13.96 -19.37 6.54
N ALA A 118 -13.36 -18.18 6.64
CA ALA A 118 -11.92 -18.06 6.86
C ALA A 118 -11.70 -18.07 8.38
N SER A 119 -10.97 -19.09 8.85
CA SER A 119 -10.53 -19.18 10.24
C SER A 119 -9.14 -18.54 10.37
N VAL A 120 -8.86 -17.95 11.53
CA VAL A 120 -7.51 -17.54 11.94
C VAL A 120 -6.58 -18.76 11.83
N ALA A 121 -5.33 -18.56 11.42
CA ALA A 121 -4.31 -19.59 11.59
C ALA A 121 -3.98 -19.61 13.09
N ASP A 122 -4.69 -20.47 13.83
CA ASP A 122 -4.57 -20.55 15.28
C ASP A 122 -3.15 -20.97 15.70
N TRP A 123 -2.49 -20.14 16.53
CA TRP A 123 -1.62 -20.65 17.59
C TRP A 123 -2.53 -21.44 18.54
N PRO A 124 -2.16 -22.67 18.97
CA PRO A 124 -3.04 -23.45 19.81
C PRO A 124 -3.23 -22.70 21.15
N ALA A 125 -4.43 -22.16 21.35
CA ALA A 125 -4.82 -21.50 22.60
C ALA A 125 -4.82 -22.44 23.81
N ASP A 126 -4.60 -23.74 23.61
CA ASP A 126 -4.76 -24.78 24.64
C ASP A 126 -3.47 -25.22 25.33
N ALA A 127 -2.31 -24.63 24.98
CA ALA A 127 -1.10 -24.80 25.78
C ALA A 127 -0.43 -23.43 26.01
N PRO A 128 -0.48 -22.84 27.23
CA PRO A 128 0.41 -21.75 27.57
C PRO A 128 1.87 -22.18 27.34
N PRO A 129 2.81 -21.23 27.17
CA PRO A 129 4.22 -21.55 27.15
C PRO A 129 4.60 -22.59 28.21
N ASN A 130 5.39 -23.57 27.80
CA ASN A 130 5.75 -24.70 28.68
C ASN A 130 6.82 -24.30 29.74
N ASP A 131 7.21 -23.04 29.76
CA ASP A 131 8.16 -22.43 30.69
C ASP A 131 7.61 -22.51 32.12
N THR A 132 8.43 -23.00 33.05
CA THR A 132 7.94 -23.49 34.37
C THR A 132 7.31 -22.42 35.26
N LEU A 133 7.69 -21.15 35.10
CA LEU A 133 7.20 -20.03 35.90
C LEU A 133 6.08 -19.25 35.19
N TYR A 134 5.96 -19.35 33.86
CA TYR A 134 5.00 -18.57 33.08
C TYR A 134 3.55 -18.67 33.61
N PRO A 135 2.98 -19.87 33.88
CA PRO A 135 1.58 -19.98 34.28
C PRO A 135 1.24 -19.36 35.65
N THR A 136 2.24 -19.18 36.52
CA THR A 136 2.03 -18.78 37.93
C THR A 136 2.55 -17.39 38.25
N THR A 137 3.54 -16.89 37.52
CA THR A 137 4.21 -15.62 37.83
C THR A 137 4.04 -14.54 36.76
N GLN A 138 3.79 -14.90 35.50
CA GLN A 138 3.75 -13.94 34.37
C GLN A 138 2.32 -13.54 33.96
N ALA A 139 1.51 -13.12 34.94
CA ALA A 139 0.13 -12.68 34.69
C ALA A 139 0.03 -11.38 33.87
N ASP A 140 1.12 -10.62 33.81
CA ASP A 140 1.35 -9.45 32.98
C ASP A 140 1.19 -9.76 31.48
N PHE A 141 1.63 -10.92 31.00
CA PHE A 141 1.60 -11.24 29.56
C PHE A 141 0.18 -11.39 29.01
N PRO A 142 -0.72 -12.18 29.62
CA PRO A 142 -2.14 -12.18 29.26
C PRO A 142 -2.80 -10.80 29.44
N LEU A 143 -2.41 -10.04 30.48
CA LEU A 143 -3.01 -8.73 30.76
C LEU A 143 -2.81 -7.73 29.60
N ILE A 144 -1.63 -7.72 29.00
CA ILE A 144 -1.30 -6.90 27.83
C ILE A 144 -1.50 -7.65 26.49
N GLY A 145 -2.12 -8.82 26.48
CA GLY A 145 -2.49 -9.53 25.23
C GLY A 145 -1.33 -10.15 24.45
N VAL A 146 -0.20 -10.46 25.09
CA VAL A 146 0.96 -11.10 24.43
C VAL A 146 0.64 -12.43 23.76
N PRO A 147 -0.16 -13.35 24.36
CA PRO A 147 -0.53 -14.60 23.68
C PRO A 147 -1.24 -14.40 22.33
N GLY A 148 -2.05 -13.35 22.20
CA GLY A 148 -2.70 -13.00 20.94
C GLY A 148 -1.72 -12.44 19.91
N ALA A 149 -0.67 -11.73 20.36
CA ALA A 149 0.39 -11.23 19.49
C ALA A 149 1.27 -12.38 18.96
N TRP A 150 1.58 -13.38 19.77
CA TRP A 150 2.33 -14.57 19.35
C TRP A 150 1.66 -15.39 18.25
N ALA A 151 0.33 -15.32 18.15
CA ALA A 151 -0.39 -15.89 17.02
C ALA A 151 -0.10 -15.20 15.68
N LEU A 152 0.42 -13.97 15.70
CA LEU A 152 0.83 -13.21 14.51
C LEU A 152 2.35 -13.30 14.29
N THR A 153 3.14 -13.10 15.35
CA THR A 153 4.61 -13.20 15.32
C THR A 153 5.16 -13.36 16.74
N THR A 154 6.26 -14.11 16.87
CA THR A 154 7.05 -14.21 18.10
C THR A 154 8.32 -13.37 18.04
N GLY A 155 8.43 -12.48 17.04
CA GLY A 155 9.64 -11.71 16.75
C GLY A 155 10.39 -12.23 15.53
N SER A 156 11.34 -11.43 15.04
CA SER A 156 12.18 -11.73 13.89
C SER A 156 13.64 -11.40 14.20
N PRO A 157 14.61 -12.21 13.74
CA PRO A 157 16.02 -11.89 13.89
C PRO A 157 16.41 -10.63 13.12
N SER A 158 15.60 -10.11 12.19
CA SER A 158 15.85 -8.81 11.56
C SER A 158 15.73 -7.64 12.55
N VAL A 159 14.98 -7.81 13.65
CA VAL A 159 14.81 -6.80 14.69
C VAL A 159 15.90 -6.98 15.74
N VAL A 160 16.66 -5.91 15.98
CA VAL A 160 17.72 -5.86 17.00
C VAL A 160 17.28 -4.96 18.13
N VAL A 161 17.20 -5.49 19.35
CA VAL A 161 16.88 -4.72 20.56
C VAL A 161 18.17 -4.42 21.30
N ALA A 162 18.51 -3.13 21.41
CA ALA A 162 19.63 -2.67 22.22
C ALA A 162 19.19 -2.50 23.69
N LEU A 163 19.85 -3.24 24.57
CA LEU A 163 19.60 -3.24 26.00
C LEU A 163 20.68 -2.41 26.69
N LEU A 164 20.39 -1.14 26.97
CA LEU A 164 21.30 -0.22 27.65
C LEU A 164 21.06 -0.31 29.16
N ASP A 165 21.87 -1.09 29.87
CA ASP A 165 21.61 -1.42 31.27
C ASP A 165 22.91 -1.76 32.07
N THR A 166 22.79 -2.49 33.20
CA THR A 166 23.90 -2.98 34.04
C THR A 166 24.70 -4.10 33.41
N GLY A 167 24.32 -4.57 32.22
CA GLY A 167 24.95 -5.67 31.50
C GLY A 167 23.93 -6.76 31.14
N TYR A 168 24.44 -7.92 30.75
CA TYR A 168 23.64 -9.05 30.31
C TYR A 168 24.36 -10.37 30.63
N GLU A 169 23.67 -11.31 31.28
CA GLU A 169 24.16 -12.68 31.49
C GLU A 169 23.79 -13.59 30.30
N GLY A 170 24.58 -13.56 29.24
CA GLY A 170 24.36 -14.41 28.05
C GLY A 170 24.58 -15.91 28.28
N THR A 171 25.08 -16.32 29.45
CA THR A 171 25.19 -17.73 29.86
C THR A 171 23.96 -18.23 30.60
N HIS A 172 23.00 -17.36 30.93
CA HIS A 172 21.74 -17.75 31.55
C HIS A 172 21.01 -18.74 30.61
N PRO A 173 20.59 -19.94 31.06
CA PRO A 173 20.01 -20.96 30.17
C PRO A 173 18.84 -20.44 29.31
N ASP A 174 18.01 -19.60 29.93
CA ASP A 174 16.85 -18.97 29.30
C ASP A 174 17.18 -17.84 28.32
N LEU A 175 18.41 -17.31 28.36
CA LEU A 175 18.88 -16.23 27.48
C LEU A 175 19.92 -16.69 26.46
N ALA A 176 20.58 -17.83 26.70
CA ALA A 176 21.79 -18.25 25.97
C ALA A 176 21.60 -18.52 24.48
N ALA A 177 20.38 -18.84 24.03
CA ALA A 177 20.09 -19.02 22.61
C ALA A 177 19.66 -17.72 21.90
N ILE A 178 19.46 -16.62 22.62
CA ILE A 178 19.17 -15.32 22.01
C ILE A 178 20.43 -14.87 21.26
N PRO A 179 20.37 -14.63 19.93
CA PRO A 179 21.57 -14.23 19.22
C PRO A 179 22.00 -12.83 19.64
N VAL A 180 23.20 -12.73 20.22
CA VAL A 180 23.82 -11.48 20.62
C VAL A 180 24.56 -10.85 19.44
N VAL A 181 24.38 -9.56 19.24
CA VAL A 181 25.06 -8.76 18.20
C VAL A 181 25.68 -7.51 18.81
N SER A 182 26.87 -7.14 18.33
CA SER A 182 27.58 -5.90 18.70
C SER A 182 27.57 -5.57 20.21
N PRO A 183 27.93 -6.51 21.11
CA PRO A 183 27.93 -6.24 22.55
C PRO A 183 28.97 -5.17 22.88
N TYR A 184 28.60 -4.22 23.74
CA TYR A 184 29.45 -3.06 24.04
C TYR A 184 29.38 -2.61 25.49
N ASN A 185 30.51 -2.24 26.07
CA ASN A 185 30.60 -1.67 27.40
C ASN A 185 31.14 -0.24 27.27
N ALA A 186 30.22 0.72 27.24
CA ALA A 186 30.51 2.14 27.06
C ALA A 186 31.42 2.70 28.16
N ARG A 187 31.42 2.08 29.34
CA ARG A 187 32.27 2.52 30.46
C ARG A 187 33.76 2.24 30.25
N THR A 188 34.07 1.25 29.41
CA THR A 188 35.45 0.76 29.21
C THR A 188 35.89 0.71 27.76
N GLY A 189 34.98 0.92 26.81
CA GLY A 189 35.22 0.74 25.38
C GLY A 189 35.46 -0.72 24.97
N SER A 190 35.02 -1.69 25.77
CA SER A 190 35.26 -3.12 25.54
C SER A 190 33.99 -3.87 25.14
N THR A 191 34.09 -5.15 24.79
CA THR A 191 32.94 -6.03 24.53
C THR A 191 32.46 -6.78 25.78
N ASN A 192 33.09 -6.56 26.94
CA ASN A 192 32.70 -7.23 28.17
C ASN A 192 31.44 -6.58 28.78
N VAL A 193 30.30 -7.21 28.54
CA VAL A 193 28.98 -6.77 28.97
C VAL A 193 28.43 -7.56 30.16
N THR A 194 29.28 -8.28 30.90
CA THR A 194 28.83 -9.08 32.05
C THR A 194 28.01 -8.24 33.02
N ASP A 195 26.83 -8.76 33.38
CA ASP A 195 25.97 -8.15 34.38
C ASP A 195 26.52 -8.42 35.78
N GLY A 196 26.85 -7.34 36.48
CA GLY A 196 27.35 -7.41 37.87
C GLY A 196 26.28 -7.09 38.91
N TYR A 197 25.07 -6.72 38.49
CA TYR A 197 23.99 -6.23 39.35
C TYR A 197 22.69 -7.04 39.18
N GLY A 198 22.41 -7.55 37.97
CA GLY A 198 21.27 -8.43 37.67
C GLY A 198 20.07 -7.73 37.03
N HIS A 199 20.01 -6.40 37.07
CA HIS A 199 18.89 -5.64 36.52
C HIS A 199 18.80 -5.75 35.00
N GLY A 200 19.91 -5.61 34.28
CA GLY A 200 19.92 -5.76 32.82
C GLY A 200 19.52 -7.16 32.38
N THR A 201 19.96 -8.19 33.11
CA THR A 201 19.55 -9.59 32.88
C THR A 201 18.05 -9.78 33.11
N HIS A 202 17.45 -9.11 34.10
CA HIS A 202 16.00 -9.10 34.34
C HIS A 202 15.22 -8.46 33.20
N VAL A 203 15.63 -7.27 32.79
CA VAL A 203 15.01 -6.55 31.67
C VAL A 203 15.13 -7.35 30.37
N ALA A 204 16.26 -8.00 30.12
CA ALA A 204 16.47 -8.85 28.94
C ALA A 204 15.47 -10.01 28.87
N GLY A 205 15.19 -10.67 30.00
CA GLY A 205 14.26 -11.78 30.05
C GLY A 205 12.83 -11.37 29.74
N THR A 206 12.36 -10.24 30.25
CA THR A 206 11.02 -9.72 29.93
C THR A 206 10.88 -9.46 28.43
N ILE A 207 11.93 -8.92 27.79
CA ILE A 207 11.93 -8.65 26.35
C ILE A 207 11.96 -9.97 25.56
N ALA A 208 12.88 -10.89 25.85
CA ALA A 208 13.25 -11.94 24.91
C ALA A 208 13.73 -13.27 25.53
N ALA A 209 13.45 -13.57 26.80
CA ALA A 209 13.67 -14.93 27.32
C ALA A 209 13.11 -15.98 26.37
N GLN A 210 13.81 -17.10 26.24
CA GLN A 210 13.44 -18.15 25.30
C GLN A 210 12.12 -18.79 25.73
N THR A 211 11.08 -18.53 24.96
CA THR A 211 9.76 -19.11 25.21
C THR A 211 9.69 -20.54 24.67
N ASN A 212 9.05 -21.43 25.43
CA ASN A 212 8.86 -22.85 25.16
C ASN A 212 10.09 -23.75 25.30
N ASN A 213 11.04 -23.40 26.17
CA ASN A 213 12.23 -24.21 26.43
C ASN A 213 12.11 -25.11 27.68
N ALA A 214 10.93 -25.15 28.29
CA ALA A 214 10.58 -25.93 29.48
C ALA A 214 11.32 -25.55 30.77
N ILE A 215 11.87 -24.34 30.83
CA ILE A 215 12.49 -23.77 32.05
C ILE A 215 11.96 -22.34 32.26
N GLY A 216 12.09 -21.81 33.47
CA GLY A 216 12.02 -20.38 33.66
C GLY A 216 10.78 -19.64 33.18
N VAL A 217 11.02 -18.52 32.51
CA VAL A 217 10.04 -17.52 32.08
C VAL A 217 9.98 -17.43 30.55
N ALA A 218 8.87 -16.95 30.02
CA ALA A 218 8.76 -16.57 28.62
C ALA A 218 9.19 -15.11 28.41
N GLY A 219 9.76 -14.79 27.24
CA GLY A 219 9.98 -13.41 26.78
C GLY A 219 8.88 -12.96 25.83
N ILE A 220 8.62 -11.64 25.75
CA ILE A 220 7.57 -11.10 24.86
C ILE A 220 7.90 -11.31 23.38
N ALA A 221 9.17 -11.13 22.99
CA ALA A 221 9.65 -11.23 21.62
C ALA A 221 10.86 -12.16 21.53
N PRO A 222 10.71 -13.48 21.77
CA PRO A 222 11.82 -14.43 21.85
C PRO A 222 12.59 -14.60 20.52
N GLY A 223 12.01 -14.18 19.39
CA GLY A 223 12.62 -14.30 18.06
C GLY A 223 13.59 -13.18 17.68
N VAL A 224 13.80 -12.16 18.53
CA VAL A 224 14.66 -11.00 18.23
C VAL A 224 16.14 -11.29 18.47
N ARG A 225 17.01 -10.39 18.01
CA ARG A 225 18.42 -10.36 18.42
C ARG A 225 18.63 -9.33 19.51
N MET A 226 19.56 -9.61 20.42
CA MET A 226 19.91 -8.71 21.51
C MET A 226 21.23 -8.00 21.22
N MET A 227 21.29 -6.69 21.47
CA MET A 227 22.52 -5.91 21.52
C MET A 227 22.72 -5.42 22.96
N PRO A 228 23.42 -6.18 23.81
CA PRO A 228 23.70 -5.74 25.17
C PRO A 228 24.67 -4.56 25.15
N VAL A 229 24.29 -3.46 25.79
CA VAL A 229 25.13 -2.28 25.95
C VAL A 229 25.23 -1.96 27.44
N LYS A 230 26.38 -2.27 28.04
CA LYS A 230 26.62 -2.01 29.47
C LYS A 230 26.99 -0.54 29.66
N VAL A 231 26.08 0.20 30.29
CA VAL A 231 26.24 1.63 30.59
C VAL A 231 26.25 1.93 32.09
N MET A 232 25.95 0.93 32.92
CA MET A 232 26.00 1.01 34.39
C MET A 232 27.00 0.02 35.00
N ASP A 233 27.44 0.34 36.22
CA ASP A 233 28.32 -0.47 37.05
C ASP A 233 27.58 -1.58 37.81
N SER A 234 28.31 -2.35 38.61
CA SER A 234 27.75 -3.44 39.44
C SER A 234 26.93 -2.95 40.64
N ASN A 235 26.82 -1.63 40.85
CA ASN A 235 25.96 -1.00 41.85
C ASN A 235 24.73 -0.33 41.20
N GLY A 236 24.52 -0.51 39.89
CA GLY A 236 23.44 0.13 39.15
C GLY A 236 23.65 1.62 38.89
N GLN A 237 24.90 2.10 38.90
CA GLN A 237 25.24 3.51 38.68
C GLN A 237 25.94 3.69 37.33
N GLY A 238 25.62 4.76 36.62
CA GLY A 238 26.28 5.11 35.35
C GLY A 238 26.37 6.61 35.14
N TYR A 239 27.31 7.03 34.29
CA TYR A 239 27.45 8.43 33.91
C TYR A 239 26.62 8.73 32.67
N TRP A 240 26.16 9.98 32.55
CA TRP A 240 25.46 10.44 31.34
C TRP A 240 26.30 10.30 30.08
N SER A 241 27.64 10.44 30.15
CA SER A 241 28.53 10.16 29.02
C SER A 241 28.34 8.75 28.47
N ASP A 242 28.30 7.76 29.37
CA ASP A 242 28.20 6.34 29.01
C ASP A 242 26.81 6.04 28.44
N PHE A 243 25.78 6.73 28.91
CA PHE A 243 24.41 6.60 28.43
C PHE A 243 24.28 7.12 27.00
N LEU A 244 24.79 8.33 26.75
CA LEU A 244 24.76 8.95 25.42
C LEU A 244 25.59 8.14 24.42
N GLU A 245 26.78 7.69 24.84
CA GLU A 245 27.63 6.81 24.04
C GLU A 245 26.94 5.48 23.72
N GLY A 246 26.23 4.89 24.68
CA GLY A 246 25.45 3.68 24.45
C GLY A 246 24.34 3.86 23.43
N VAL A 247 23.63 5.00 23.47
CA VAL A 247 22.57 5.32 22.48
C VAL A 247 23.18 5.52 21.10
N ASP A 248 24.30 6.22 21.00
CA ASP A 248 25.03 6.39 19.74
C ASP A 248 25.57 5.06 19.20
N TRP A 249 26.07 4.17 20.07
CA TRP A 249 26.48 2.82 19.68
C TRP A 249 25.31 2.05 19.07
N ALA A 250 24.17 1.99 19.77
CA ALA A 250 22.97 1.31 19.30
C ALA A 250 22.51 1.84 17.94
N ARG A 251 22.43 3.17 17.81
CA ARG A 251 22.06 3.87 16.58
C ARG A 251 22.97 3.52 15.41
N THR A 252 24.28 3.46 15.63
CA THR A 252 25.28 3.25 14.57
C THR A 252 25.57 1.78 14.27
N HIS A 253 25.09 0.85 15.10
CA HIS A 253 25.34 -0.60 14.96
C HIS A 253 24.08 -1.42 14.65
N GLY A 254 23.05 -0.76 14.11
CA GLY A 254 21.87 -1.42 13.55
C GLY A 254 20.82 -1.85 14.56
N ALA A 255 20.78 -1.22 15.74
CA ALA A 255 19.65 -1.40 16.64
C ALA A 255 18.35 -0.89 15.98
N SER A 256 17.27 -1.63 16.18
CA SER A 256 15.92 -1.21 15.80
C SER A 256 15.25 -0.44 16.93
N ILE A 257 15.46 -0.89 18.17
CA ILE A 257 14.82 -0.37 19.37
C ILE A 257 15.87 -0.29 20.48
N VAL A 258 15.82 0.75 21.30
CA VAL A 258 16.66 0.95 22.48
C VAL A 258 15.79 0.90 23.73
N ASN A 259 16.13 -0.01 24.66
CA ASN A 259 15.56 -0.06 26.00
C ASN A 259 16.43 0.71 26.99
N LEU A 260 15.85 1.68 27.69
CA LEU A 260 16.48 2.45 28.76
C LEU A 260 15.65 2.35 30.04
N SER A 261 15.78 1.23 30.74
CA SER A 261 15.16 0.99 32.06
C SER A 261 15.88 1.74 33.19
N LEU A 262 16.29 2.97 32.93
CA LEU A 262 17.18 3.79 33.74
C LEU A 262 16.86 5.28 33.57
N GLY A 263 17.41 6.13 34.43
CA GLY A 263 17.32 7.56 34.26
C GLY A 263 17.66 8.38 35.50
N GLY A 264 17.49 9.69 35.38
CA GLY A 264 17.76 10.63 36.46
C GLY A 264 17.31 12.06 36.16
N PRO A 265 17.38 12.95 37.15
CA PRO A 265 17.12 14.38 36.95
C PRO A 265 18.25 15.02 36.14
N LEU A 266 17.92 16.05 35.36
CA LEU A 266 18.85 16.88 34.60
C LEU A 266 18.52 18.37 34.77
N SER A 267 19.55 19.22 34.71
CA SER A 267 19.36 20.67 34.57
C SER A 267 18.95 21.04 33.14
N ALA A 268 18.36 22.22 32.94
CA ALA A 268 17.95 22.67 31.61
C ALA A 268 19.12 22.73 30.60
N SER A 269 20.33 23.06 31.04
CA SER A 269 21.51 23.08 30.16
C SER A 269 21.96 21.68 29.76
N GLN A 270 21.82 20.69 30.65
CA GLN A 270 22.10 19.28 30.33
C GLN A 270 21.05 18.72 29.38
N VAL A 271 19.77 19.03 29.59
CA VAL A 271 18.68 18.63 28.69
C VAL A 271 18.96 19.12 27.27
N ALA A 272 19.26 20.42 27.12
CA ALA A 272 19.60 21.00 25.82
C ALA A 272 20.85 20.36 25.17
N ALA A 273 21.85 19.97 25.97
CA ALA A 273 23.06 19.34 25.47
C ALA A 273 22.86 17.88 25.05
N PHE A 274 21.91 17.16 25.66
CA PHE A 274 21.76 15.71 25.50
C PHE A 274 20.64 15.32 24.52
N GLN A 275 19.60 16.16 24.37
CA GLN A 275 18.50 15.97 23.42
C GLN A 275 18.95 15.59 21.99
N PRO A 276 20.00 16.20 21.40
CA PRO A 276 20.42 15.87 20.03
C PRO A 276 20.78 14.40 19.81
N THR A 277 21.19 13.67 20.86
CA THR A 277 21.51 12.24 20.78
C THR A 277 20.26 11.40 20.50
N PHE A 278 19.15 11.76 21.16
CA PHE A 278 17.86 11.08 21.00
C PHE A 278 17.20 11.47 19.68
N ASP A 279 17.32 12.73 19.27
CA ASP A 279 16.90 13.18 17.93
C ASP A 279 17.67 12.43 16.83
N ALA A 280 18.97 12.20 17.02
CA ALA A 280 19.77 11.43 16.08
C ALA A 280 19.33 9.97 16.00
N ALA A 281 18.98 9.34 17.13
CA ALA A 281 18.46 7.97 17.17
C ALA A 281 17.13 7.86 16.42
N TYR A 282 16.20 8.76 16.70
CA TYR A 282 14.91 8.85 16.04
C TYR A 282 15.05 9.06 14.53
N ASN A 283 15.87 10.02 14.09
CA ASN A 283 16.12 10.30 12.68
C ASN A 283 16.80 9.13 11.94
N ALA A 284 17.53 8.27 12.67
CA ALA A 284 18.11 7.04 12.13
C ALA A 284 17.12 5.87 12.08
N GLY A 285 15.85 6.09 12.47
CA GLY A 285 14.83 5.05 12.51
C GLY A 285 14.94 4.12 13.72
N VAL A 286 15.59 4.55 14.80
CA VAL A 286 15.73 3.78 16.05
C VAL A 286 14.74 4.29 17.08
N LEU A 287 13.81 3.43 17.50
CA LEU A 287 12.84 3.76 18.53
C LEU A 287 13.52 3.71 19.91
N VAL A 288 13.35 4.73 20.74
CA VAL A 288 13.90 4.77 22.10
C VAL A 288 12.76 4.73 23.11
N VAL A 289 12.84 3.81 24.08
CA VAL A 289 11.82 3.64 25.12
C VAL A 289 12.50 3.68 26.48
N ALA A 290 11.97 4.49 27.40
CA ALA A 290 12.58 4.73 28.70
C ALA A 290 11.59 4.70 29.88
N ALA A 291 12.12 4.40 31.07
CA ALA A 291 11.35 4.34 32.30
C ALA A 291 10.99 5.74 32.83
N ALA A 292 9.73 5.99 33.19
CA ALA A 292 9.28 7.29 33.69
C ALA A 292 9.85 7.67 35.08
N GLY A 293 10.38 6.71 35.84
CA GLY A 293 10.97 6.91 37.17
C GLY A 293 10.06 6.47 38.33
N ASN A 294 10.64 6.34 39.53
CA ASN A 294 10.02 5.63 40.67
C ASN A 294 9.88 6.50 41.93
N PHE A 295 9.53 7.79 41.78
CA PHE A 295 9.49 8.76 42.88
C PHE A 295 8.08 9.30 43.18
N ASN A 296 7.06 8.77 42.52
CA ASN A 296 5.66 9.20 42.63
C ASN A 296 5.48 10.71 42.50
N ASN A 297 6.11 11.30 41.49
CA ASN A 297 5.99 12.73 41.19
C ASN A 297 5.92 12.96 39.67
N SER A 298 5.78 14.25 39.31
CA SER A 298 5.74 14.71 37.92
C SER A 298 6.92 15.57 37.52
N ASN A 299 8.06 15.36 38.18
CA ASN A 299 9.30 16.02 37.80
C ASN A 299 9.87 15.33 36.56
N GLY A 300 10.51 16.12 35.67
CA GLY A 300 11.18 15.56 34.50
C GLY A 300 12.22 14.51 34.90
N PHE A 301 12.09 13.33 34.32
CA PHE A 301 12.97 12.19 34.54
C PHE A 301 13.51 11.75 33.19
N TYR A 302 14.81 11.92 32.99
CA TYR A 302 15.45 11.73 31.69
C TYR A 302 16.10 10.35 31.66
N PRO A 303 16.14 9.67 30.49
CA PRO A 303 15.77 10.19 29.18
C PRO A 303 14.28 10.16 28.83
N ALA A 304 13.42 9.58 29.67
CA ALA A 304 11.98 9.45 29.39
C ALA A 304 11.27 10.79 29.13
N SER A 305 11.76 11.92 29.66
CA SER A 305 11.21 13.25 29.37
C SER A 305 11.83 13.98 28.17
N PHE A 306 12.73 13.34 27.40
CA PHE A 306 13.20 13.91 26.13
C PHE A 306 12.15 13.76 25.04
N ALA A 307 12.16 14.66 24.05
CA ALA A 307 11.42 14.42 22.81
C ALA A 307 12.00 13.19 22.08
N HIS A 308 11.16 12.51 21.29
CA HIS A 308 11.49 11.29 20.56
C HIS A 308 11.91 10.09 21.44
N VAL A 309 11.45 10.07 22.69
CA VAL A 309 11.61 8.94 23.61
C VAL A 309 10.23 8.60 24.16
N ILE A 310 9.82 7.33 24.01
CA ILE A 310 8.59 6.83 24.63
C ILE A 310 8.82 6.64 26.13
N SER A 311 8.06 7.36 26.95
CA SER A 311 8.07 7.32 28.40
C SER A 311 7.03 6.36 28.95
N VAL A 312 7.48 5.42 29.77
CA VAL A 312 6.63 4.31 30.26
C VAL A 312 6.42 4.40 31.76
N SER A 313 5.15 4.62 32.17
CA SER A 313 4.72 4.51 33.56
C SER A 313 4.36 3.07 33.95
N ALA A 314 4.36 2.77 35.25
CA ALA A 314 4.12 1.42 35.75
C ALA A 314 2.70 1.24 36.29
N THR A 315 2.04 0.16 35.88
CA THR A 315 0.81 -0.37 36.48
C THR A 315 1.08 -1.64 37.27
N ASN A 316 0.15 -2.01 38.15
CA ASN A 316 0.07 -3.36 38.68
C ASN A 316 -0.87 -4.24 37.84
N ASN A 317 -0.98 -5.52 38.18
CA ASN A 317 -1.79 -6.50 37.46
C ASN A 317 -3.32 -6.26 37.54
N SER A 318 -3.75 -5.20 38.23
CA SER A 318 -5.15 -4.76 38.34
C SER A 318 -5.39 -3.40 37.68
N ASP A 319 -4.49 -2.94 36.80
CA ASP A 319 -4.55 -1.64 36.12
C ASP A 319 -4.51 -0.42 37.04
N ALA A 320 -4.09 -0.58 38.29
CA ALA A 320 -3.81 0.57 39.14
C ALA A 320 -2.40 1.08 38.86
N LYS A 321 -2.24 2.40 38.81
CA LYS A 321 -0.94 3.07 38.82
C LYS A 321 -0.11 2.54 40.00
N ALA A 322 1.11 2.10 39.75
CA ALA A 322 2.02 1.69 40.81
C ALA A 322 2.29 2.89 41.76
N SER A 323 2.33 2.62 43.06
CA SER A 323 2.48 3.67 44.08
C SER A 323 3.76 4.50 43.90
N PHE A 324 4.82 3.90 43.37
CA PHE A 324 6.09 4.56 43.08
C PHE A 324 6.15 5.24 41.71
N SER A 325 5.27 4.89 40.75
CA SER A 325 5.43 5.36 39.37
C SER A 325 5.38 6.87 39.29
N ASN A 326 6.33 7.49 38.62
CA ASN A 326 6.17 8.86 38.17
C ASN A 326 5.01 8.97 37.17
N PHE A 327 4.49 10.18 37.04
CA PHE A 327 3.34 10.56 36.22
C PHE A 327 3.57 11.97 35.67
N GLY A 328 2.81 12.44 34.71
CA GLY A 328 2.88 13.81 34.20
C GLY A 328 2.71 13.88 32.68
N PRO A 329 2.85 15.08 32.11
CA PRO A 329 2.64 15.31 30.69
C PRO A 329 3.64 14.59 29.78
N ALA A 330 4.78 14.16 30.33
CA ALA A 330 5.81 13.43 29.62
C ALA A 330 5.60 11.90 29.65
N VAL A 331 4.48 11.39 30.17
CA VAL A 331 4.15 9.95 30.09
C VAL A 331 3.36 9.68 28.82
N ASP A 332 3.82 8.74 27.99
CA ASP A 332 3.18 8.41 26.71
C ASP A 332 2.34 7.14 26.83
N LEU A 333 2.82 6.15 27.59
CA LEU A 333 2.20 4.85 27.76
C LEU A 333 2.37 4.33 29.19
N SER A 334 1.58 3.31 29.53
CA SER A 334 1.77 2.51 30.73
C SER A 334 1.89 1.02 30.43
N ALA A 335 2.59 0.30 31.29
CA ALA A 335 2.72 -1.15 31.20
C ALA A 335 2.92 -1.79 32.59
N PRO A 336 2.74 -3.11 32.73
CA PRO A 336 2.95 -3.81 33.99
C PRO A 336 4.37 -3.61 34.53
N GLY A 337 4.48 -3.13 35.75
CA GLY A 337 5.77 -2.87 36.42
C GLY A 337 5.79 -3.26 37.90
N VAL A 338 4.79 -3.99 38.38
CA VAL A 338 4.71 -4.48 39.77
C VAL A 338 4.64 -5.99 39.77
N THR A 339 5.51 -6.62 40.57
CA THR A 339 5.62 -8.09 40.69
C THR A 339 5.90 -8.75 39.34
N ILE A 340 6.97 -8.30 38.66
CA ILE A 340 7.37 -8.82 37.36
C ILE A 340 8.48 -9.86 37.56
N GLU A 341 8.18 -11.11 37.23
CA GLU A 341 9.14 -12.22 37.26
C GLU A 341 9.96 -12.26 35.96
N SER A 342 11.27 -12.40 36.08
CA SER A 342 12.16 -12.54 34.92
C SER A 342 13.47 -13.23 35.30
N THR A 343 14.34 -13.46 34.31
CA THR A 343 15.69 -13.98 34.48
C THR A 343 16.54 -13.08 35.37
N TYR A 344 17.53 -13.64 36.07
CA TYR A 344 18.41 -12.89 36.97
C TYR A 344 19.79 -13.54 37.04
N THR A 345 20.80 -12.78 37.44
CA THR A 345 22.19 -13.23 37.43
C THR A 345 22.41 -14.52 38.23
N GLY A 346 23.38 -15.33 37.79
CA GLY A 346 23.67 -16.62 38.41
C GLY A 346 22.72 -17.73 37.94
N ALA A 347 22.14 -17.60 36.74
CA ALA A 347 21.14 -18.52 36.19
C ALA A 347 19.91 -18.71 37.11
N THR A 348 19.43 -17.61 37.68
CA THR A 348 18.27 -17.60 38.60
C THR A 348 17.11 -16.76 38.03
N TYR A 349 16.01 -16.68 38.77
CA TYR A 349 14.86 -15.86 38.44
C TYR A 349 14.53 -14.97 39.64
N GLN A 350 14.02 -13.77 39.38
CA GLN A 350 13.68 -12.83 40.44
C GLN A 350 12.43 -12.01 40.08
N THR A 351 11.58 -11.79 41.08
CA THR A 351 10.50 -10.80 41.02
C THR A 351 11.02 -9.40 41.32
N MET A 352 10.79 -8.44 40.42
CA MET A 352 11.14 -7.03 40.62
C MET A 352 9.95 -6.10 40.38
N SER A 353 10.06 -4.84 40.81
CA SER A 353 9.05 -3.81 40.58
C SER A 353 9.71 -2.47 40.29
N GLY A 354 9.19 -1.76 39.29
CA GLY A 354 9.69 -0.48 38.83
C GLY A 354 9.13 -0.13 37.46
N THR A 355 9.17 1.15 37.10
CA THR A 355 9.01 1.58 35.70
C THR A 355 10.05 0.92 34.79
N SER A 356 11.22 0.58 35.33
CA SER A 356 12.24 -0.26 34.70
C SER A 356 11.75 -1.63 34.22
N MET A 357 10.72 -2.22 34.85
CA MET A 357 10.11 -3.48 34.44
C MET A 357 8.92 -3.24 33.49
N ALA A 358 8.31 -2.05 33.51
CA ALA A 358 7.28 -1.67 32.55
C ALA A 358 7.88 -1.36 31.16
N THR A 359 9.02 -0.67 31.10
CA THR A 359 9.74 -0.35 29.85
C THR A 359 9.98 -1.56 28.94
N PRO A 360 10.53 -2.71 29.40
CA PRO A 360 10.76 -3.86 28.54
C PRO A 360 9.49 -4.49 27.99
N HIS A 361 8.32 -4.28 28.61
CA HIS A 361 7.05 -4.69 28.02
C HIS A 361 6.75 -3.92 26.73
N VAL A 362 6.88 -2.59 26.78
CA VAL A 362 6.69 -1.72 25.61
C VAL A 362 7.72 -2.05 24.53
N VAL A 363 8.99 -2.25 24.90
CA VAL A 363 10.06 -2.64 23.97
C VAL A 363 9.78 -3.99 23.32
N GLY A 364 9.34 -4.99 24.09
CA GLY A 364 8.96 -6.29 23.55
C GLY A 364 7.83 -6.19 22.53
N VAL A 365 6.77 -5.44 22.85
CA VAL A 365 5.64 -5.23 21.92
C VAL A 365 6.07 -4.44 20.68
N ALA A 366 6.87 -3.39 20.83
CA ALA A 366 7.45 -2.66 19.71
C ALA A 366 8.28 -3.56 18.79
N ALA A 367 9.01 -4.52 19.36
CA ALA A 367 9.79 -5.48 18.60
C ALA A 367 8.89 -6.47 17.83
N LEU A 368 7.77 -6.90 18.41
CA LEU A 368 6.76 -7.68 17.69
C LEU A 368 6.13 -6.89 16.55
N ILE A 369 5.79 -5.60 16.76
CA ILE A 369 5.25 -4.72 15.72
C ILE A 369 6.24 -4.64 14.55
N ARG A 370 7.53 -4.33 14.80
CA ARG A 370 8.54 -4.26 13.74
C ARG A 370 8.83 -5.61 13.07
N SER A 371 8.61 -6.71 13.77
CA SER A 371 8.77 -8.05 13.20
C SER A 371 7.65 -8.39 12.23
N TYR A 372 6.42 -7.94 12.52
CA TYR A 372 5.26 -8.15 11.65
C TYR A 372 5.15 -7.08 10.55
N HIS A 373 5.58 -5.85 10.84
CA HIS A 373 5.59 -4.68 9.97
C HIS A 373 7.01 -4.12 9.76
N PRO A 374 7.86 -4.79 8.95
CA PRO A 374 9.26 -4.41 8.81
C PRO A 374 9.49 -3.05 8.13
N THR A 375 8.45 -2.46 7.52
CA THR A 375 8.51 -1.15 6.86
C THR A 375 8.00 0.00 7.71
N TYR A 376 7.46 -0.27 8.90
CA TYR A 376 6.95 0.81 9.76
C TYR A 376 8.08 1.71 10.24
N THR A 377 7.82 3.02 10.13
CA THR A 377 8.62 4.08 10.70
C THR A 377 8.53 4.08 12.23
N VAL A 378 9.36 4.90 12.89
CA VAL A 378 9.29 5.07 14.36
C VAL A 378 7.90 5.58 14.76
N ASP A 379 7.39 6.58 14.06
CA ASP A 379 6.07 7.17 14.33
C ASP A 379 4.93 6.17 14.17
N GLU A 380 4.99 5.29 13.17
CA GLU A 380 3.95 4.28 12.95
C GLU A 380 3.97 3.22 14.06
N VAL A 381 5.15 2.85 14.57
CA VAL A 381 5.25 1.93 15.72
C VAL A 381 4.73 2.59 16.99
N GLU A 382 5.11 3.84 17.25
CA GLU A 382 4.62 4.61 18.40
C GLU A 382 3.09 4.79 18.34
N THR A 383 2.57 5.22 17.19
CA THR A 383 1.13 5.36 16.94
C THR A 383 0.38 4.05 17.16
N ALA A 384 0.94 2.92 16.69
CA ALA A 384 0.34 1.61 16.90
C ALA A 384 0.22 1.28 18.40
N LEU A 385 1.24 1.60 19.19
CA LEU A 385 1.22 1.39 20.64
C LEU A 385 0.20 2.29 21.33
N GLU A 386 0.16 3.58 20.96
CA GLU A 386 -0.70 4.59 21.60
C GLU A 386 -2.18 4.43 21.27
N ILE A 387 -2.54 4.32 19.99
CA ILE A 387 -3.95 4.28 19.57
C ILE A 387 -4.63 2.97 19.97
N THR A 388 -3.86 1.89 20.09
CA THR A 388 -4.40 0.58 20.50
C THR A 388 -4.31 0.32 21.99
N ALA A 389 -3.65 1.20 22.75
CA ALA A 389 -3.58 1.10 24.19
C ALA A 389 -4.99 1.03 24.79
N ARG A 390 -5.12 0.27 25.87
CA ARG A 390 -6.33 0.30 26.68
C ARG A 390 -6.29 1.56 27.50
N ASP A 391 -7.15 2.51 27.13
CA ASP A 391 -7.43 3.71 27.89
C ASP A 391 -7.80 3.36 29.35
N LEU A 392 -7.04 3.93 30.30
CA LEU A 392 -7.18 3.77 31.73
C LEU A 392 -7.26 5.17 32.34
N GLY A 393 -8.03 5.32 33.43
CA GLY A 393 -8.15 6.61 34.09
C GLY A 393 -9.17 7.52 33.39
N ALA A 394 -8.76 8.73 33.02
CA ALA A 394 -9.63 9.70 32.38
C ALA A 394 -9.69 9.43 30.86
N PRO A 395 -10.85 9.57 30.19
CA PRO A 395 -10.95 9.26 28.77
C PRO A 395 -9.94 10.02 27.91
N GLY A 396 -9.22 9.29 27.06
CA GLY A 396 -8.13 9.82 26.24
C GLY A 396 -6.79 9.86 27.00
N ARG A 397 -5.82 10.60 26.46
CA ARG A 397 -4.49 10.70 27.07
C ARG A 397 -4.56 11.42 28.42
N ASP A 398 -4.02 10.81 29.48
CA ASP A 398 -3.91 11.41 30.81
C ASP A 398 -2.50 11.35 31.40
N ASP A 399 -2.23 12.16 32.44
CA ASP A 399 -0.89 12.27 33.04
C ASP A 399 -0.46 11.00 33.80
N ILE A 400 -1.38 10.08 34.11
CA ILE A 400 -1.07 8.89 34.92
C ILE A 400 -0.66 7.73 34.01
N PHE A 401 -1.47 7.45 33.00
CA PHE A 401 -1.33 6.28 32.14
C PHE A 401 -0.87 6.63 30.72
N GLY A 402 -0.68 7.91 30.40
CA GLY A 402 -0.44 8.35 29.03
C GLY A 402 -1.66 8.03 28.17
N ASN A 403 -1.46 7.43 27.01
CA ASN A 403 -2.53 6.91 26.15
C ASN A 403 -3.18 5.62 26.69
N GLY A 404 -2.67 5.07 27.81
CA GLY A 404 -3.22 3.90 28.47
C GLY A 404 -2.22 2.75 28.56
N ARG A 405 -2.70 1.57 28.97
CA ARG A 405 -1.86 0.38 29.05
C ARG A 405 -1.72 -0.27 27.69
N ILE A 406 -0.50 -0.58 27.26
CA ILE A 406 -0.24 -1.26 25.98
C ILE A 406 -1.05 -2.57 25.82
N GLN A 407 -1.34 -2.89 24.57
CA GLN A 407 -2.13 -4.06 24.14
C GLN A 407 -1.48 -4.73 22.94
N ALA A 408 -0.63 -5.73 23.20
CA ALA A 408 0.27 -6.34 22.23
C ALA A 408 -0.45 -6.86 20.98
N ALA A 409 -1.50 -7.66 21.13
CA ALA A 409 -2.21 -8.24 20.00
C ALA A 409 -2.82 -7.16 19.08
N GLN A 410 -3.43 -6.14 19.69
CA GLN A 410 -4.06 -5.03 18.97
C GLN A 410 -3.00 -4.17 18.29
N ALA A 411 -1.89 -3.87 18.96
CA ALA A 411 -0.81 -3.06 18.42
C ALA A 411 -0.11 -3.75 17.23
N VAL A 412 0.18 -5.05 17.32
CA VAL A 412 0.77 -5.81 16.21
C VAL A 412 -0.19 -5.92 15.02
N ALA A 413 -1.49 -6.08 15.29
CA ALA A 413 -2.51 -6.14 14.24
C ALA A 413 -2.88 -4.78 13.62
N TRP A 414 -2.37 -3.66 14.15
CA TRP A 414 -2.70 -2.33 13.66
C TRP A 414 -2.06 -2.05 12.30
N MET A 415 -2.88 -1.63 11.34
CA MET A 415 -2.45 -1.21 10.00
C MET A 415 -2.33 0.32 9.96
N ALA A 416 -1.17 0.83 9.57
CA ALA A 416 -1.00 2.24 9.28
C ALA A 416 -1.96 2.67 8.14
N PRO A 417 -2.56 3.87 8.21
CA PRO A 417 -3.36 4.40 7.11
C PRO A 417 -2.49 4.53 5.86
N ASP A 418 -3.02 4.09 4.72
CA ASP A 418 -2.35 4.35 3.45
C ASP A 418 -2.47 5.83 3.09
N VAL A 419 -1.33 6.51 3.04
CA VAL A 419 -1.21 7.95 2.72
C VAL A 419 -0.47 8.20 1.41
N THR A 420 -0.12 7.15 0.65
CA THR A 420 0.70 7.29 -0.57
C THR A 420 -0.19 7.58 -1.78
N PRO A 421 -0.06 8.73 -2.45
CA PRO A 421 -0.89 9.01 -3.60
C PRO A 421 -0.57 8.12 -4.82
N PRO A 422 -1.59 7.76 -5.62
CA PRO A 422 -1.37 7.01 -6.85
C PRO A 422 -0.68 7.87 -7.92
N THR A 423 0.08 7.22 -8.80
CA THR A 423 0.76 7.86 -9.94
C THR A 423 0.32 7.28 -11.28
N ALA A 424 0.32 8.10 -12.34
CA ALA A 424 0.10 7.65 -13.72
C ALA A 424 1.39 7.05 -14.31
N SER A 425 1.71 5.80 -13.92
CA SER A 425 2.94 5.08 -14.19
C SER A 425 3.14 4.63 -15.65
N LEU A 426 2.07 4.51 -16.43
CA LEU A 426 2.14 4.13 -17.84
C LEU A 426 1.35 5.12 -18.70
N LYS A 427 1.96 5.57 -19.81
CA LYS A 427 1.33 6.43 -20.82
C LYS A 427 1.52 5.77 -22.18
N SER A 428 0.43 5.31 -22.80
CA SER A 428 0.43 4.68 -24.12
C SER A 428 -0.55 5.41 -25.04
N PRO A 429 -0.15 5.88 -26.23
CA PRO A 429 1.23 5.94 -26.72
C PRO A 429 2.17 6.69 -25.78
N LEU A 430 3.48 6.45 -25.92
CA LEU A 430 4.49 7.19 -25.18
C LEU A 430 4.30 8.70 -25.41
N GLY A 431 4.52 9.52 -24.37
CA GLY A 431 4.43 10.97 -24.49
C GLY A 431 5.32 11.52 -25.61
N GLY A 432 4.73 12.23 -26.55
CA GLY A 432 5.39 12.81 -27.72
C GLY A 432 5.48 11.88 -28.94
N ALA A 433 4.93 10.67 -28.89
CA ALA A 433 4.97 9.74 -30.01
C ALA A 433 4.35 10.33 -31.29
N THR A 434 4.99 10.11 -32.44
CA THR A 434 4.50 10.50 -33.78
C THR A 434 4.15 9.24 -34.59
N ASN A 435 3.47 9.42 -35.73
CA ASN A 435 3.04 8.33 -36.61
C ASN A 435 2.19 7.27 -35.90
N VAL A 436 1.40 7.68 -34.91
CA VAL A 436 0.48 6.79 -34.19
C VAL A 436 -0.71 6.44 -35.09
N GLY A 437 -1.14 5.17 -35.11
CA GLY A 437 -2.30 4.76 -35.89
C GLY A 437 -3.59 5.46 -35.43
N GLU A 438 -4.45 5.82 -36.37
CA GLU A 438 -5.69 6.59 -36.12
C GLU A 438 -6.75 5.81 -35.33
N THR A 439 -6.63 4.49 -35.26
CA THR A 439 -7.47 3.59 -34.46
C THR A 439 -6.91 3.35 -33.06
N VAL A 440 -5.86 4.09 -32.66
CA VAL A 440 -5.25 3.95 -31.33
C VAL A 440 -6.27 4.17 -30.22
N ARG A 441 -6.14 3.37 -29.16
CA ARG A 441 -6.88 3.52 -27.91
C ARG A 441 -5.88 3.89 -26.84
N PRO A 442 -5.69 5.19 -26.54
CA PRO A 442 -4.72 5.59 -25.54
C PRO A 442 -5.01 4.91 -24.20
N THR A 443 -3.98 4.61 -23.43
CA THR A 443 -4.06 3.92 -22.14
C THR A 443 -3.22 4.64 -21.10
N VAL A 444 -3.78 4.81 -19.91
CA VAL A 444 -3.10 5.28 -18.70
C VAL A 444 -3.04 4.13 -17.72
N GLY A 445 -1.84 3.75 -17.26
CA GLY A 445 -1.68 2.80 -16.16
C GLY A 445 -1.34 3.52 -14.86
N PHE A 446 -1.80 2.98 -13.75
CA PHE A 446 -1.61 3.54 -12.41
C PHE A 446 -0.69 2.66 -11.56
N SER A 447 0.01 3.25 -10.58
CA SER A 447 0.83 2.50 -9.61
C SER A 447 0.01 1.52 -8.78
N GLU A 448 -1.27 1.84 -8.55
CA GLU A 448 -2.20 1.10 -7.70
C GLU A 448 -3.64 1.23 -8.20
N ASN A 449 -4.59 0.70 -7.43
CA ASN A 449 -6.00 0.81 -7.78
C ASN A 449 -6.55 2.19 -7.45
N VAL A 450 -7.24 2.80 -8.41
CA VAL A 450 -7.80 4.14 -8.27
C VAL A 450 -9.32 4.18 -8.43
N ASN A 451 -9.93 5.13 -7.73
CA ASN A 451 -11.30 5.62 -7.94
C ASN A 451 -11.29 6.87 -8.83
N GLY A 452 -12.39 7.11 -9.54
CA GLY A 452 -12.60 8.33 -10.33
C GLY A 452 -11.86 8.37 -11.68
N ALA A 453 -11.19 7.29 -12.11
CA ALA A 453 -10.55 7.21 -13.43
C ALA A 453 -11.56 6.91 -14.55
N ASP A 454 -12.32 7.94 -14.95
CA ASP A 454 -13.36 7.85 -15.97
C ASP A 454 -13.37 9.08 -16.89
N GLY A 455 -14.42 9.25 -17.71
CA GLY A 455 -14.51 10.35 -18.67
C GLY A 455 -14.63 11.74 -18.07
N SER A 456 -14.84 11.87 -16.75
CA SER A 456 -14.87 13.16 -16.06
C SER A 456 -13.47 13.66 -15.68
N THR A 457 -12.53 12.75 -15.45
CA THR A 457 -11.16 13.07 -15.04
C THR A 457 -10.12 12.78 -16.13
N ILE A 458 -10.44 11.91 -17.09
CA ILE A 458 -9.57 11.58 -18.22
C ILE A 458 -10.24 12.01 -19.51
N SER A 459 -9.58 12.88 -20.27
CA SER A 459 -10.12 13.41 -21.52
C SER A 459 -9.08 13.41 -22.64
N LEU A 460 -9.60 13.39 -23.88
CA LEU A 460 -8.82 13.47 -25.11
C LEU A 460 -9.21 14.75 -25.85
N ALA A 461 -8.23 15.56 -26.23
CA ALA A 461 -8.47 16.80 -26.96
C ALA A 461 -7.43 17.01 -28.06
N THR A 462 -7.79 17.78 -29.08
CA THR A 462 -6.84 18.24 -30.10
C THR A 462 -5.97 19.40 -29.59
N SER A 463 -4.90 19.73 -30.30
CA SER A 463 -4.07 20.91 -30.00
C SER A 463 -4.84 22.25 -30.06
N ALA A 464 -5.98 22.30 -30.75
CA ALA A 464 -6.87 23.47 -30.79
C ALA A 464 -7.82 23.55 -29.58
N GLY A 465 -7.73 22.61 -28.64
CA GLY A 465 -8.61 22.52 -27.46
C GLY A 465 -9.97 21.87 -27.74
N ALA A 466 -10.24 21.43 -28.97
CA ALA A 466 -11.49 20.73 -29.28
C ALA A 466 -11.51 19.34 -28.63
N HIS A 467 -12.56 19.08 -27.84
CA HIS A 467 -12.77 17.80 -27.15
C HIS A 467 -13.08 16.68 -28.15
N VAL A 468 -12.42 15.54 -27.99
CA VAL A 468 -12.68 14.31 -28.75
C VAL A 468 -13.61 13.44 -27.93
N ALA A 469 -14.82 13.20 -28.43
CA ALA A 469 -15.75 12.29 -27.78
C ALA A 469 -15.11 10.90 -27.64
N ALA A 470 -15.00 10.41 -26.41
CA ALA A 470 -14.41 9.13 -26.08
C ALA A 470 -15.08 8.51 -24.85
N VAL A 471 -15.09 7.18 -24.79
CA VAL A 471 -15.46 6.44 -23.58
C VAL A 471 -14.17 6.06 -22.86
N VAL A 472 -14.09 6.36 -21.56
CA VAL A 472 -12.97 5.93 -20.73
C VAL A 472 -13.43 4.74 -19.88
N THR A 473 -12.68 3.65 -19.94
CA THR A 473 -12.95 2.45 -19.13
C THR A 473 -11.74 2.10 -18.28
N TYR A 474 -11.92 2.00 -16.97
CA TYR A 474 -10.88 1.57 -16.03
C TYR A 474 -11.02 0.08 -15.68
N ALA A 475 -9.91 -0.66 -15.78
CA ALA A 475 -9.81 -2.06 -15.42
C ALA A 475 -8.88 -2.23 -14.21
N SER A 476 -9.46 -2.46 -13.02
CA SER A 476 -8.75 -2.60 -11.75
C SER A 476 -7.78 -3.78 -11.72
N ALA A 477 -8.11 -4.90 -12.37
CA ALA A 477 -7.22 -6.06 -12.46
C ALA A 477 -5.86 -5.74 -13.11
N THR A 478 -5.85 -4.79 -14.06
CA THR A 478 -4.64 -4.36 -14.78
C THR A 478 -4.19 -2.95 -14.39
N ARG A 479 -4.92 -2.26 -13.51
CA ARG A 479 -4.72 -0.86 -13.13
C ARG A 479 -4.61 0.09 -14.33
N ARG A 480 -5.47 -0.10 -15.34
CA ARG A 480 -5.38 0.62 -16.62
C ARG A 480 -6.71 1.26 -17.02
N ALA A 481 -6.68 2.55 -17.29
CA ALA A 481 -7.75 3.28 -17.97
C ALA A 481 -7.47 3.30 -19.48
N THR A 482 -8.42 2.80 -20.27
CA THR A 482 -8.36 2.83 -21.74
C THR A 482 -9.33 3.88 -22.25
N ILE A 483 -8.84 4.78 -23.10
CA ILE A 483 -9.62 5.79 -23.80
C ILE A 483 -10.00 5.24 -25.17
N VAL A 484 -11.29 5.14 -25.44
CA VAL A 484 -11.86 4.65 -26.70
C VAL A 484 -12.53 5.82 -27.43
N PRO A 485 -11.87 6.42 -28.43
CA PRO A 485 -12.48 7.45 -29.27
C PRO A 485 -13.76 6.94 -29.94
N ALA A 486 -14.80 7.80 -30.00
CA ALA A 486 -16.09 7.47 -30.62
C ALA A 486 -16.00 7.39 -32.16
N ALA A 487 -14.96 7.98 -32.74
CA ALA A 487 -14.65 7.93 -34.17
C ALA A 487 -13.13 7.72 -34.37
N ILE A 488 -12.76 7.26 -35.57
CA ILE A 488 -11.36 7.20 -36.00
C ILE A 488 -10.74 8.61 -35.89
N LEU A 489 -9.54 8.69 -35.31
CA LEU A 489 -8.84 9.96 -35.14
C LEU A 489 -8.40 10.52 -36.50
N ALA A 490 -8.35 11.85 -36.63
CA ALA A 490 -7.93 12.49 -37.88
C ALA A 490 -6.44 12.28 -38.12
N SER A 491 -6.03 12.13 -39.39
CA SER A 491 -4.62 12.07 -39.79
C SER A 491 -3.86 13.35 -39.42
N ARG A 492 -2.53 13.25 -39.26
CA ARG A 492 -1.61 14.38 -39.02
C ARG A 492 -2.04 15.30 -37.86
N THR A 493 -2.75 14.75 -36.87
CA THR A 493 -3.37 15.54 -35.80
C THR A 493 -2.70 15.24 -34.46
N LYS A 494 -2.33 16.31 -33.74
CA LYS A 494 -1.79 16.19 -32.38
C LYS A 494 -2.93 16.16 -31.37
N TYR A 495 -2.90 15.14 -30.52
CA TYR A 495 -3.85 14.93 -29.44
C TYR A 495 -3.16 15.00 -28.09
N PHE A 496 -3.89 15.47 -27.08
CA PHE A 496 -3.51 15.52 -25.68
C PHE A 496 -4.46 14.65 -24.87
N VAL A 497 -3.88 13.79 -24.03
CA VAL A 497 -4.60 13.06 -22.99
C VAL A 497 -4.35 13.81 -21.68
N THR A 498 -5.41 14.34 -21.09
CA THR A 498 -5.38 15.02 -19.80
C THR A 498 -5.87 14.05 -18.73
N ILE A 499 -5.13 13.99 -17.62
CA ILE A 499 -5.46 13.24 -16.40
C ILE A 499 -5.61 14.29 -15.29
N ALA A 500 -6.85 14.72 -15.05
CA ALA A 500 -7.19 15.79 -14.14
C ALA A 500 -7.15 15.33 -12.67
N ALA A 501 -7.24 16.30 -11.76
CA ALA A 501 -7.51 16.04 -10.35
C ALA A 501 -8.89 15.38 -10.17
N GLY A 502 -9.09 14.69 -9.05
CA GLY A 502 -10.33 13.93 -8.76
C GLY A 502 -10.19 12.42 -8.90
N ILE A 503 -9.05 11.95 -9.41
CA ILE A 503 -8.62 10.55 -9.25
C ILE A 503 -7.93 10.42 -7.89
N ALA A 504 -8.29 9.39 -7.13
CA ALA A 504 -7.65 9.05 -5.87
C ALA A 504 -7.50 7.54 -5.76
N ASP A 505 -6.65 7.03 -4.88
CA ASP A 505 -6.60 5.60 -4.58
C ASP A 505 -7.84 5.12 -3.79
N LEU A 506 -7.77 3.90 -3.24
CA LEU A 506 -8.84 3.36 -2.40
C LEU A 506 -8.83 3.90 -0.96
N ALA A 507 -7.72 4.45 -0.50
CA ALA A 507 -7.57 5.11 0.79
C ALA A 507 -7.98 6.59 0.76
N GLY A 508 -8.17 7.16 -0.44
CA GLY A 508 -8.58 8.53 -0.67
C GLY A 508 -7.43 9.50 -1.00
N ASN A 509 -6.20 9.02 -1.20
CA ASN A 509 -5.09 9.92 -1.52
C ASN A 509 -5.17 10.40 -2.97
N PRO A 510 -5.13 11.73 -3.22
CA PRO A 510 -5.40 12.29 -4.54
C PRO A 510 -4.21 12.19 -5.49
N LEU A 511 -4.44 11.73 -6.73
CA LEU A 511 -3.47 11.76 -7.82
C LEU A 511 -3.13 13.22 -8.20
N SER A 512 -1.84 13.50 -8.38
CA SER A 512 -1.39 14.77 -8.96
C SER A 512 -1.69 14.83 -10.46
N ALA A 513 -2.49 15.82 -10.87
CA ALA A 513 -2.92 15.98 -12.26
C ALA A 513 -1.73 16.04 -13.23
N THR A 514 -1.86 15.37 -14.39
CA THR A 514 -0.79 15.28 -15.40
C THR A 514 -1.38 15.14 -16.80
N SER A 515 -0.54 15.20 -17.83
CA SER A 515 -0.96 14.99 -19.22
C SER A 515 0.15 14.37 -20.06
N PHE A 516 -0.20 13.95 -21.27
CA PHE A 516 0.75 13.63 -22.34
C PHE A 516 0.11 13.85 -23.70
N SER A 517 0.92 13.81 -24.76
CA SER A 517 0.44 14.01 -26.13
C SER A 517 0.98 12.94 -27.08
N PHE A 518 0.32 12.79 -28.22
CA PHE A 518 0.78 12.00 -29.36
C PHE A 518 0.26 12.61 -30.67
N THR A 519 0.84 12.21 -31.79
CA THR A 519 0.45 12.68 -33.14
C THR A 519 0.15 11.50 -34.04
N THR A 520 -1.03 11.50 -34.65
CA THR A 520 -1.43 10.48 -35.62
C THR A 520 -0.61 10.58 -36.90
N GLY A 521 -0.43 9.44 -37.58
CA GLY A 521 0.24 9.35 -38.87
C GLY A 521 -0.51 10.06 -40.00
N ASP A 522 0.13 10.06 -41.16
CA ASP A 522 -0.44 10.59 -42.38
C ASP A 522 -1.00 9.47 -43.26
N HIS A 523 -2.31 9.44 -43.44
CA HIS A 523 -3.01 8.49 -44.30
C HIS A 523 -3.76 9.17 -45.46
N ILE A 524 -3.47 10.44 -45.72
CA ILE A 524 -4.11 11.18 -46.81
C ILE A 524 -3.32 10.91 -48.09
N ALA A 525 -3.91 10.14 -49.01
CA ALA A 525 -3.29 9.87 -50.29
C ALA A 525 -3.04 11.16 -51.11
N PRO A 526 -1.90 11.25 -51.83
CA PRO A 526 -1.63 12.38 -52.69
C PRO A 526 -2.66 12.42 -53.83
N THR A 527 -2.99 13.62 -54.30
CA THR A 527 -3.89 13.84 -55.45
C THR A 527 -3.23 14.69 -56.53
N VAL A 528 -3.74 14.64 -57.76
CA VAL A 528 -3.33 15.59 -58.81
C VAL A 528 -4.17 16.85 -58.69
N THR A 529 -3.53 17.99 -58.43
CA THR A 529 -4.19 19.29 -58.28
C THR A 529 -4.25 20.07 -59.58
N TRP A 530 -3.30 19.84 -60.50
CA TRP A 530 -3.25 20.56 -61.76
C TRP A 530 -2.55 19.76 -62.88
N VAL A 531 -2.96 20.02 -64.13
CA VAL A 531 -2.36 19.41 -65.32
C VAL A 531 -2.29 20.41 -66.48
N HIS A 532 -1.17 20.38 -67.20
CA HIS A 532 -0.96 21.10 -68.46
C HIS A 532 -0.44 20.14 -69.54
N PRO A 533 -0.92 20.22 -70.79
CA PRO A 533 -2.16 20.87 -71.20
C PRO A 533 -3.37 20.41 -70.38
N ALA A 534 -4.38 21.27 -70.29
CA ALA A 534 -5.63 20.89 -69.62
C ALA A 534 -6.27 19.66 -70.30
N HIS A 535 -6.94 18.82 -69.52
CA HIS A 535 -7.58 17.60 -70.02
C HIS A 535 -8.54 17.92 -71.19
N ARG A 536 -8.40 17.17 -72.29
CA ARG A 536 -9.14 17.29 -73.56
C ARG A 536 -8.88 18.57 -74.35
N SER A 537 -7.84 19.33 -74.03
CA SER A 537 -7.40 20.45 -74.87
C SER A 537 -7.05 19.99 -76.30
N THR A 538 -7.36 20.83 -77.28
CA THR A 538 -7.04 20.65 -78.70
C THR A 538 -6.12 21.78 -79.17
N GLY A 539 -5.51 21.63 -80.35
CA GLY A 539 -4.61 22.65 -80.90
C GLY A 539 -3.30 22.81 -80.12
N VAL A 540 -2.96 21.85 -79.24
CA VAL A 540 -1.76 21.93 -78.39
C VAL A 540 -0.49 21.95 -79.23
N SER A 541 0.50 22.76 -78.84
CA SER A 541 1.79 22.78 -79.50
C SER A 541 2.40 21.37 -79.60
N ARG A 542 2.98 21.05 -80.75
CA ARG A 542 3.70 19.78 -80.95
C ARG A 542 5.04 19.72 -80.19
N TRP A 543 5.46 20.85 -79.62
CA TRP A 543 6.63 21.01 -78.75
C TRP A 543 6.23 21.14 -77.28
N VAL A 544 5.00 20.80 -76.93
CA VAL A 544 4.55 20.91 -75.53
C VAL A 544 5.34 19.99 -74.61
N SER A 545 5.66 20.50 -73.44
CA SER A 545 6.13 19.74 -72.28
C SER A 545 4.98 19.64 -71.29
N PRO A 546 4.22 18.52 -71.27
CA PRO A 546 3.15 18.38 -70.29
C PRO A 546 3.66 18.44 -68.86
N ARG A 547 2.83 18.93 -67.94
CA ARG A 547 3.14 19.05 -66.52
C ARG A 547 1.98 18.56 -65.67
N VAL A 548 2.29 17.86 -64.57
CA VAL A 548 1.33 17.38 -63.56
C VAL A 548 1.79 17.88 -62.20
N VAL A 549 0.89 18.46 -61.40
CA VAL A 549 1.19 18.92 -60.03
C VAL A 549 0.40 18.10 -59.03
N PHE A 550 1.06 17.68 -57.96
CA PHE A 550 0.45 16.93 -56.87
C PHE A 550 0.10 17.82 -55.68
N SER A 551 -0.84 17.37 -54.83
CA SER A 551 -1.22 18.06 -53.59
C SER A 551 -0.08 18.15 -52.58
N GLU A 552 0.90 17.26 -52.67
CA GLU A 552 2.03 17.15 -51.75
C GLU A 552 3.26 16.51 -52.41
N LYS A 553 4.34 16.36 -51.63
CA LYS A 553 5.55 15.67 -52.07
C LYS A 553 5.27 14.19 -52.33
N VAL A 554 5.77 13.68 -53.45
CA VAL A 554 5.59 12.29 -53.86
C VAL A 554 6.92 11.63 -54.20
N THR A 555 6.94 10.31 -54.10
CA THR A 555 8.05 9.42 -54.40
C THR A 555 7.67 8.45 -55.53
N ASN A 556 8.67 7.73 -56.04
CA ASN A 556 8.51 6.79 -57.17
C ASN A 556 8.03 7.45 -58.48
N ILE A 557 8.53 8.66 -58.77
CA ILE A 557 8.31 9.33 -60.06
C ILE A 557 9.34 8.82 -61.07
N SER A 558 8.86 8.20 -62.15
CA SER A 558 9.70 7.72 -63.25
C SER A 558 8.90 7.64 -64.55
N ARG A 559 9.58 7.28 -65.65
CA ARG A 559 8.93 6.99 -66.94
C ARG A 559 7.95 5.82 -66.88
N ASP A 560 8.00 4.99 -65.84
CA ASP A 560 7.09 3.87 -65.65
C ASP A 560 5.82 4.27 -64.91
N THR A 561 5.91 5.24 -64.01
CA THR A 561 4.78 5.69 -63.19
C THR A 561 4.08 6.93 -63.76
N VAL A 562 4.76 7.70 -64.62
CA VAL A 562 4.23 8.81 -65.41
C VAL A 562 4.49 8.55 -66.90
N ARG A 563 3.45 8.21 -67.66
CA ARG A 563 3.57 7.76 -69.06
C ARG A 563 2.80 8.65 -70.02
N LEU A 564 3.45 9.07 -71.11
CA LEU A 564 2.81 9.70 -72.26
C LEU A 564 2.59 8.65 -73.36
N LYS A 565 1.36 8.50 -73.87
CA LYS A 565 0.99 7.49 -74.86
C LYS A 565 0.38 8.14 -76.09
N ASN A 566 0.85 7.78 -77.28
CA ASN A 566 0.22 8.12 -78.54
C ASN A 566 -1.00 7.19 -78.73
N MET A 567 -2.20 7.77 -78.76
CA MET A 567 -3.44 6.99 -78.80
C MET A 567 -3.77 6.48 -80.20
N ARG A 568 -3.15 7.04 -81.25
CA ARG A 568 -3.29 6.54 -82.62
C ARG A 568 -2.51 5.25 -82.84
N THR A 569 -1.27 5.19 -82.34
CA THR A 569 -0.38 4.03 -82.54
C THR A 569 -0.42 3.04 -81.37
N GLY A 570 -0.99 3.44 -80.24
CA GLY A 570 -0.98 2.63 -79.02
C GLY A 570 0.40 2.50 -78.35
N ARG A 571 1.42 3.24 -78.81
CA ARG A 571 2.79 3.18 -78.27
C ARG A 571 3.05 4.28 -77.23
N SER A 572 3.88 3.98 -76.23
CA SER A 572 4.41 5.00 -75.32
C SER A 572 5.37 5.93 -76.06
N VAL A 573 5.34 7.21 -75.71
CA VAL A 573 6.26 8.24 -76.21
C VAL A 573 7.50 8.24 -75.32
N ALA A 574 8.69 8.32 -75.92
CA ALA A 574 9.93 8.50 -75.16
C ALA A 574 9.94 9.92 -74.56
N VAL A 575 10.12 10.00 -73.24
CA VAL A 575 10.07 11.25 -72.47
C VAL A 575 11.22 11.28 -71.46
N VAL A 576 11.70 12.49 -71.16
CA VAL A 576 12.49 12.77 -69.96
C VAL A 576 11.54 13.29 -68.89
N ILE A 577 11.70 12.82 -67.65
CA ILE A 577 10.83 13.17 -66.52
C ILE A 577 11.64 14.00 -65.53
N HIS A 578 11.14 15.19 -65.19
CA HIS A 578 11.73 16.06 -64.18
C HIS A 578 10.73 16.32 -63.05
N TYR A 579 11.04 15.87 -61.84
CA TYR A 579 10.24 16.17 -60.65
C TYR A 579 10.89 17.29 -59.83
N ASP A 580 10.12 18.34 -59.55
CA ASP A 580 10.50 19.41 -58.64
C ASP A 580 9.75 19.25 -57.32
N SER A 581 10.50 18.90 -56.27
CA SER A 581 9.97 18.68 -54.93
C SER A 581 9.49 19.96 -54.22
N THR A 582 9.87 21.14 -54.71
CA THR A 582 9.44 22.43 -54.13
C THR A 582 8.07 22.83 -54.66
N THR A 583 7.81 22.57 -55.94
CA THR A 583 6.52 22.89 -56.59
C THR A 583 5.59 21.69 -56.74
N HIS A 584 6.00 20.52 -56.25
CA HIS A 584 5.32 19.22 -56.38
C HIS A 584 4.96 18.85 -57.82
N GLY A 585 5.70 19.40 -58.79
CA GLY A 585 5.37 19.28 -60.21
C GLY A 585 6.28 18.33 -60.96
N VAL A 586 5.70 17.52 -61.82
CA VAL A 586 6.39 16.67 -62.78
C VAL A 586 6.25 17.25 -64.18
N THR A 587 7.36 17.64 -64.78
CA THR A 587 7.46 17.98 -66.20
C THR A 587 7.79 16.73 -67.01
N ILE A 588 7.06 16.54 -68.11
CA ILE A 588 7.15 15.42 -69.03
C ILE A 588 7.65 15.99 -70.35
N ASP A 589 8.92 15.79 -70.68
CA ASP A 589 9.55 16.37 -71.88
C ASP A 589 9.67 15.31 -72.98
N PRO A 590 8.85 15.37 -74.05
CA PRO A 590 8.99 14.44 -75.18
C PRO A 590 10.37 14.57 -75.83
N SER A 591 11.08 13.45 -76.02
CA SER A 591 12.41 13.45 -76.65
C SER A 591 12.40 13.81 -78.14
N PHE A 592 11.21 13.93 -78.73
CA PHE A 592 10.99 14.32 -80.11
C PHE A 592 9.65 15.05 -80.27
N ARG A 593 9.54 15.82 -81.34
CA ARG A 593 8.32 16.55 -81.69
C ARG A 593 7.14 15.60 -81.83
N LEU A 594 6.03 15.92 -81.16
CA LEU A 594 4.80 15.12 -81.22
C LEU A 594 4.17 15.15 -82.63
N SER A 595 3.49 14.07 -82.99
CA SER A 595 2.78 13.91 -84.26
C SER A 595 1.65 14.93 -84.38
N ALA A 596 1.40 15.43 -85.60
CA ALA A 596 0.34 16.39 -85.90
C ALA A 596 -1.06 15.79 -85.70
N GLY A 597 -2.01 16.61 -85.22
CA GLY A 597 -3.43 16.23 -85.10
C GLY A 597 -3.68 14.94 -84.32
N THR A 598 -2.82 14.63 -83.34
CA THR A 598 -2.77 13.31 -82.69
C THR A 598 -3.21 13.42 -81.24
N LEU A 599 -4.09 12.50 -80.82
CA LEU A 599 -4.52 12.36 -79.43
C LEU A 599 -3.44 11.67 -78.60
N TYR A 600 -3.05 12.30 -77.50
CA TYR A 600 -2.12 11.76 -76.52
C TYR A 600 -2.80 11.58 -75.17
N ARG A 601 -2.31 10.59 -74.40
CA ARG A 601 -2.75 10.31 -73.02
C ARG A 601 -1.58 10.33 -72.07
N ILE A 602 -1.69 11.12 -71.00
CA ILE A 602 -0.82 11.07 -69.82
C ILE A 602 -1.48 10.10 -68.83
N LYS A 603 -0.76 9.07 -68.37
CA LYS A 603 -1.15 8.23 -67.24
C LYS A 603 -0.24 8.55 -66.07
N VAL A 604 -0.84 8.86 -64.91
CA VAL A 604 -0.14 8.82 -63.62
C VAL A 604 -0.65 7.62 -62.84
N SER A 605 0.26 6.77 -62.39
CA SER A 605 -0.07 5.45 -61.82
C SER A 605 -0.22 5.47 -60.31
N ASP A 606 -0.90 4.44 -59.81
CA ASP A 606 -1.00 4.08 -58.40
C ASP A 606 0.26 3.44 -57.80
N GLN A 607 1.41 3.54 -58.48
CA GLN A 607 2.71 3.20 -57.91
C GLN A 607 3.42 4.44 -57.34
N ILE A 608 2.90 5.63 -57.63
CA ILE A 608 3.35 6.89 -57.01
C ILE A 608 2.83 6.90 -55.57
N ARG A 609 3.68 7.29 -54.63
CA ARG A 609 3.37 7.35 -53.19
C ARG A 609 3.65 8.74 -52.67
N ASP A 610 3.03 9.18 -51.59
CA ASP A 610 3.56 10.34 -50.82
C ASP A 610 4.79 9.91 -49.99
N LEU A 611 5.22 10.78 -49.07
CA LEU A 611 6.32 10.46 -48.14
C LEU A 611 5.90 9.52 -47.00
N ALA A 612 4.60 9.40 -46.72
CA ALA A 612 4.04 8.48 -45.73
C ALA A 612 3.72 7.08 -46.30
N GLY A 613 3.88 6.90 -47.62
CA GLY A 613 3.63 5.64 -48.31
C GLY A 613 2.20 5.46 -48.81
N ASN A 614 1.35 6.49 -48.81
CA ASN A 614 -0.01 6.37 -49.32
C ASN A 614 -0.02 6.41 -50.86
N PRO A 615 -0.73 5.50 -51.54
CA PRO A 615 -0.75 5.42 -53.00
C PRO A 615 -1.60 6.54 -53.64
N LEU A 616 -1.07 7.18 -54.67
CA LEU A 616 -1.84 8.03 -55.58
C LEU A 616 -2.93 7.18 -56.27
N ALA A 617 -4.15 7.70 -56.42
CA ALA A 617 -5.12 7.03 -57.30
C ALA A 617 -4.72 7.18 -58.77
N THR A 618 -4.72 6.11 -59.57
CA THR A 618 -4.41 6.20 -61.01
C THR A 618 -5.32 7.23 -61.70
N ARG A 619 -4.72 8.13 -62.50
CA ARG A 619 -5.43 9.16 -63.29
C ARG A 619 -4.95 9.21 -64.74
N TYR A 620 -5.83 9.68 -65.62
CA TYR A 620 -5.57 9.83 -67.04
C TYR A 620 -5.92 11.23 -67.53
N PHE A 621 -5.02 11.84 -68.29
CA PHE A 621 -5.24 13.13 -68.93
C PHE A 621 -5.05 13.01 -70.45
N LEU A 622 -5.84 13.73 -71.24
CA LEU A 622 -5.85 13.65 -72.69
C LEU A 622 -5.55 15.03 -73.28
N PHE A 623 -4.87 15.09 -74.42
CA PHE A 623 -4.76 16.31 -75.23
C PHE A 623 -4.51 15.98 -76.70
N THR A 624 -4.90 16.87 -77.61
CA THR A 624 -4.71 16.72 -79.05
C THR A 624 -3.80 17.82 -79.58
N THR A 625 -2.74 17.43 -80.29
CA THR A 625 -1.79 18.36 -80.91
C THR A 625 -2.40 19.09 -82.10
N ARG A 626 -1.92 20.30 -82.40
CA ARG A 626 -2.26 21.02 -83.64
C ARG A 626 -1.80 20.24 -84.89
N THR A 627 -2.54 20.41 -85.98
CA THR A 627 -2.19 19.88 -87.32
C THR A 627 -0.89 20.48 -87.83
#